data_AF-A0A427Y2R3-F1
#
_entry.id   AF-A0A427Y2R3-F1
#
_cell.length_a   1.000
_cell.length_b   1.000
_cell.length_c   1.000
_cell.angle_alpha   90.00
_cell.angle_beta   90.00
_cell.angle_gamma   90.00
#
_symmetry.space_group_name_H-M   'P 1'
#
loop_
_entity.id
_entity.type
_entity.pdbx_description
1 polymer ?
#
loop_
_entity_poly.entity_id
_entity_poly.type
_entity_poly.pdbx_seq_one_letter_code
_entity_poly.pdbx_strand_id
1 'polypeptide(L)'
;MDSAMTCHSNKAHVPDVEGEWKDLTVNVNPMCESLTTQVRSIGSVTTAVAKGDLNKMIEMEAEGEMAVLKDTVNSMVWQLTVFTNDVTRVAREFGTQGILGGQARVDGVEGVWKDITTNVNVDTSAAR
;
A
#
# COMPACT_ATOMS: atom_id res chain seq x y z
N MET A 1 -4.40 46.94 -1.21
CA MET A 1 -5.29 45.78 -1.36
C MET A 1 -4.61 44.83 -2.33
N ASP A 2 -3.69 44.01 -1.83
CA ASP A 2 -3.16 42.85 -2.55
C ASP A 2 -2.46 41.92 -1.54
N SER A 3 -3.27 41.36 -0.63
CA SER A 3 -2.85 40.27 0.26
C SER A 3 -3.43 38.98 -0.31
N ALA A 4 -2.86 38.53 -1.44
CA ALA A 4 -3.24 37.25 -2.01
C ALA A 4 -2.77 36.12 -1.07
N MET A 5 -3.65 35.14 -0.84
CA MET A 5 -3.34 33.91 -0.11
C MET A 5 -2.14 33.21 -0.77
N THR A 6 -1.04 33.06 -0.05
CA THR A 6 0.14 32.33 -0.55
C THR A 6 0.19 30.95 0.07
N CYS A 7 0.39 29.93 -0.76
CA CYS A 7 0.64 28.57 -0.30
C CYS A 7 2.14 28.30 -0.32
N HIS A 8 2.74 28.08 0.85
CA HIS A 8 4.10 27.57 0.97
C HIS A 8 4.06 26.21 1.67
N SER A 9 4.59 25.17 1.02
CA SER A 9 4.76 23.85 1.63
C SER A 9 3.49 23.28 2.27
N ASN A 10 2.35 23.37 1.57
CA ASN A 10 1.03 22.88 1.99
C ASN A 10 0.43 23.59 3.22
N LYS A 11 0.89 24.81 3.52
CA LYS A 11 0.28 25.69 4.52
C LYS A 11 -0.30 26.93 3.84
N ALA A 12 -1.53 27.25 4.20
CA ALA A 12 -2.17 28.51 3.90
C ALA A 12 -1.58 29.60 4.79
N HIS A 13 -1.03 30.65 4.18
CA HIS A 13 -0.68 31.87 4.88
C HIS A 13 -1.52 33.02 4.33
N VAL A 14 -2.27 33.66 5.23
CA VAL A 14 -3.04 34.87 4.92
C VAL A 14 -2.56 35.96 5.89
N PRO A 15 -1.88 37.01 5.41
CA PRO A 15 -1.47 38.12 6.26
C PRO A 15 -2.69 38.95 6.69
N ASP A 16 -2.63 39.53 7.90
CA ASP A 16 -3.63 40.44 8.46
C ASP A 16 -5.06 39.87 8.64
N VAL A 17 -5.20 38.57 8.93
CA VAL A 17 -6.50 37.95 9.27
C VAL A 17 -6.75 37.94 10.78
N GLU A 18 -7.96 38.37 11.16
CA GLU A 18 -8.49 38.32 12.52
C GLU A 18 -9.85 37.58 12.55
N GLY A 19 -10.30 37.18 13.74
CA GLY A 19 -11.56 36.46 13.92
C GLY A 19 -11.57 35.07 13.26
N GLU A 20 -12.72 34.64 12.75
CA GLU A 20 -12.95 33.28 12.23
C GLU A 20 -11.96 32.85 11.13
N TRP A 21 -11.46 33.80 10.34
CA TRP A 21 -10.48 33.51 9.27
C TRP A 21 -9.11 33.10 9.80
N LYS A 22 -8.70 33.66 10.94
CA LYS A 22 -7.48 33.26 11.63
C LYS A 22 -7.65 31.86 12.22
N ASP A 23 -8.77 31.62 12.88
CA ASP A 23 -9.05 30.34 13.54
C ASP A 23 -9.14 29.20 12.51
N LEU A 24 -9.79 29.44 11.37
CA LEU A 24 -9.83 28.48 10.26
C LEU A 24 -8.42 28.19 9.71
N THR A 25 -7.60 29.21 9.49
CA THR A 25 -6.22 29.03 8.98
C THR A 25 -5.35 28.24 9.95
N VAL A 26 -5.49 28.50 11.26
CA VAL A 26 -4.75 27.79 12.31
C VAL A 26 -5.18 26.33 12.43
N ASN A 27 -6.46 26.02 12.20
CA ASN A 27 -6.99 24.66 12.32
C ASN A 27 -6.79 23.81 11.05
N VAL A 28 -6.89 24.41 9.85
CA VAL A 28 -6.76 23.69 8.58
C VAL A 28 -5.31 23.33 8.26
N ASN A 29 -4.35 24.19 8.61
CA ASN A 29 -2.94 23.95 8.32
C ASN A 29 -2.39 22.64 8.92
N PRO A 30 -2.65 22.31 10.20
CA PRO A 30 -2.31 21.01 10.76
C PRO A 30 -2.96 19.83 10.04
N MET A 31 -4.22 19.97 9.60
CA MET A 31 -4.91 18.92 8.84
C MET A 31 -4.22 18.69 7.49
N CYS A 32 -3.89 19.76 6.77
CA CYS A 32 -3.16 19.67 5.50
C CYS A 32 -1.77 19.05 5.67
N GLU A 33 -1.05 19.37 6.76
CA GLU A 33 0.27 18.80 7.06
C GLU A 33 0.17 17.31 7.39
N SER A 34 -0.81 16.90 8.19
CA SER A 34 -1.09 15.50 8.52
C SER A 34 -1.45 14.70 7.27
N LEU A 35 -2.38 15.18 6.44
CA LEU A 35 -2.77 14.50 5.19
C LEU A 35 -1.60 14.40 4.20
N THR A 36 -0.80 15.46 4.08
CA THR A 36 0.42 15.45 3.23
C THR A 36 1.38 14.36 3.68
N THR A 37 1.60 14.25 4.99
CA THR A 37 2.50 13.26 5.58
C THR A 37 1.98 11.84 5.34
N GLN A 38 0.67 11.64 5.50
CA GLN A 38 0.00 10.37 5.23
C GLN A 38 0.13 9.91 3.79
N VAL A 39 -0.17 10.80 2.83
CA VAL A 39 -0.04 10.48 1.40
C VAL A 39 1.42 10.19 1.02
N ARG A 40 2.40 10.92 1.57
CA ARG A 40 3.82 10.66 1.31
C ARG A 40 4.27 9.29 1.84
N SER A 41 3.79 8.89 3.00
CA SER A 41 4.10 7.56 3.55
C SER A 41 3.52 6.44 2.69
N ILE A 42 2.28 6.57 2.25
CA ILE A 42 1.67 5.64 1.30
C ILE A 42 2.51 5.57 0.03
N GLY A 43 2.88 6.72 -0.55
CA GLY A 43 3.73 6.81 -1.73
C GLY A 43 5.11 6.13 -1.56
N SER A 44 5.71 6.24 -0.37
CA SER A 44 6.98 5.57 -0.07
C SER A 44 6.83 4.05 -0.06
N VAL A 45 5.76 3.53 0.56
CA VAL A 45 5.50 2.09 0.64
C VAL A 45 5.15 1.53 -0.73
N THR A 46 4.30 2.19 -1.51
CA THR A 46 3.97 1.74 -2.87
C THR A 46 5.19 1.77 -3.79
N THR A 47 6.09 2.74 -3.62
CA THR A 47 7.38 2.77 -4.34
C THR A 47 8.28 1.59 -3.93
N ALA A 48 8.32 1.22 -2.65
CA ALA A 48 9.08 0.06 -2.18
C ALA A 48 8.53 -1.24 -2.77
N VAL A 49 7.21 -1.42 -2.75
CA VAL A 49 6.50 -2.56 -3.35
C VAL A 49 6.80 -2.67 -4.84
N ALA A 50 6.77 -1.54 -5.57
CA ALA A 50 7.11 -1.51 -7.00
C ALA A 50 8.56 -1.93 -7.28
N LYS A 51 9.47 -1.78 -6.30
CA LYS A 51 10.87 -2.25 -6.37
C LYS A 51 11.05 -3.69 -5.85
N GLY A 52 9.96 -4.36 -5.46
CA GLY A 52 9.97 -5.72 -4.92
C GLY A 52 10.28 -5.83 -3.42
N ASP A 53 10.35 -4.70 -2.69
CA ASP A 53 10.47 -4.73 -1.23
C ASP A 53 9.07 -4.81 -0.59
N LEU A 54 8.64 -6.03 -0.29
CA LEU A 54 7.33 -6.32 0.29
C LEU A 54 7.35 -6.39 1.83
N ASN A 55 8.47 -6.02 2.46
CA ASN A 55 8.60 -5.98 3.92
C ASN A 55 8.24 -4.62 4.51
N LYS A 56 7.82 -3.65 3.67
CA LYS A 56 7.45 -2.30 4.10
C LYS A 56 5.95 -2.17 4.22
N MET A 57 5.49 -1.69 5.38
CA MET A 57 4.10 -1.35 5.63
C MET A 57 3.97 0.11 6.06
N ILE A 58 2.76 0.65 5.94
CA ILE A 58 2.42 1.97 6.44
C ILE A 58 2.14 1.84 7.94
N GLU A 59 3.00 2.42 8.77
CA GLU A 59 2.93 2.31 10.23
C GLU A 59 2.22 3.49 10.91
N MET A 60 2.20 4.65 10.26
CA MET A 60 1.66 5.87 10.87
C MET A 60 0.16 5.78 11.18
N GLU A 61 -0.26 6.58 12.15
CA GLU A 61 -1.67 6.73 12.51
C GLU A 61 -2.44 7.53 11.46
N ALA A 62 -3.64 7.05 11.15
CA ALA A 62 -4.58 7.68 10.24
C ALA A 62 -6.00 7.40 10.72
N GLU A 63 -6.92 8.32 10.42
CA GLU A 63 -8.33 8.22 10.79
C GLU A 63 -9.22 8.39 9.55
N GLY A 64 -10.47 7.97 9.66
CA GLY A 64 -11.47 8.10 8.59
C GLY A 64 -11.04 7.42 7.28
N GLU A 65 -11.21 8.13 6.16
CA GLU A 65 -10.89 7.61 4.83
C GLU A 65 -9.39 7.29 4.65
N MET A 66 -8.50 8.01 5.35
CA MET A 66 -7.07 7.75 5.29
C MET A 66 -6.68 6.45 6.01
N ALA A 67 -7.41 6.07 7.06
CA ALA A 67 -7.23 4.77 7.72
C ALA A 67 -7.61 3.62 6.76
N VAL A 68 -8.77 3.75 6.10
CA VAL A 68 -9.24 2.76 5.12
C VAL A 68 -8.24 2.61 3.97
N LEU A 69 -7.68 3.71 3.47
CA LEU A 69 -6.66 3.68 2.42
C LEU A 69 -5.36 2.99 2.91
N LYS A 70 -4.88 3.34 4.11
CA LYS A 70 -3.73 2.68 4.75
C LYS A 70 -3.93 1.16 4.82
N ASP A 71 -5.07 0.72 5.34
CA ASP A 71 -5.36 -0.69 5.57
C ASP A 71 -5.52 -1.46 4.26
N THR A 72 -6.11 -0.82 3.25
CA THR A 72 -6.22 -1.40 1.89
C THR A 72 -4.85 -1.63 1.28
N VAL A 73 -3.95 -0.63 1.36
CA VAL A 73 -2.59 -0.74 0.83
C VAL A 73 -1.79 -1.79 1.61
N ASN A 74 -1.84 -1.78 2.94
CA ASN A 74 -1.14 -2.77 3.77
C ASN A 74 -1.63 -4.20 3.49
N SER A 75 -2.94 -4.37 3.28
CA SER A 75 -3.52 -5.67 2.91
C SER A 75 -3.03 -6.13 1.54
N MET A 76 -2.92 -5.23 0.55
CA MET A 76 -2.32 -5.53 -0.75
C MET A 76 -0.85 -5.97 -0.61
N VAL A 77 -0.05 -5.27 0.19
CA VAL A 77 1.35 -5.65 0.44
C VAL A 77 1.43 -7.04 1.07
N TRP A 78 0.61 -7.32 2.08
CA TRP A 78 0.58 -8.61 2.74
C TRP A 78 0.26 -9.76 1.77
N GLN A 79 -0.76 -9.60 0.93
CA GLN A 79 -1.12 -10.61 -0.08
C GLN A 79 0.02 -10.89 -1.06
N LEU A 80 0.72 -9.85 -1.52
CA LEU A 80 1.89 -9.99 -2.39
C LEU A 80 3.04 -10.73 -1.69
N THR A 81 3.28 -10.48 -0.40
CA THR A 81 4.31 -11.17 0.38
C THR A 81 4.02 -12.66 0.51
N VAL A 82 2.77 -13.02 0.87
CA VAL A 82 2.36 -14.42 0.97
C VAL A 82 2.52 -15.11 -0.38
N PHE A 83 2.02 -14.50 -1.45
CA PHE A 83 2.12 -15.05 -2.81
C PHE A 83 3.57 -15.28 -3.24
N THR A 84 4.45 -14.31 -3.02
CA THR A 84 5.87 -14.41 -3.40
C THR A 84 6.57 -15.55 -2.66
N ASN A 85 6.24 -15.76 -1.38
CA ASN A 85 6.75 -16.87 -0.59
C ASN A 85 6.26 -18.22 -1.12
N ASP A 86 4.98 -18.31 -1.48
CA ASP A 86 4.40 -19.55 -2.02
C ASP A 86 4.96 -19.90 -3.39
N VAL A 87 5.07 -18.94 -4.31
CA VAL A 87 5.69 -19.18 -5.63
C VAL A 87 7.14 -19.61 -5.47
N THR A 88 7.89 -18.99 -4.56
CA THR A 88 9.29 -19.37 -4.29
C THR A 88 9.39 -20.79 -3.73
N ARG A 89 8.50 -21.18 -2.83
CA ARG A 89 8.44 -22.54 -2.28
C ARG A 89 8.15 -23.56 -3.40
N VAL A 90 7.10 -23.31 -4.16
CA VAL A 90 6.65 -24.18 -5.25
C VAL A 90 7.76 -24.36 -6.30
N ALA A 91 8.43 -23.27 -6.70
CA ALA A 91 9.56 -23.33 -7.63
C ALA A 91 10.75 -24.16 -7.10
N ARG A 92 11.02 -24.14 -5.78
CA ARG A 92 12.06 -24.98 -5.17
C ARG A 92 11.70 -26.47 -5.16
N GLU A 93 10.44 -26.79 -4.87
CA GLU A 93 9.94 -28.18 -4.88
C GLU A 93 10.05 -28.79 -6.29
N PHE A 94 9.75 -28.00 -7.32
CA PHE A 94 9.91 -28.42 -8.72
C PHE A 94 11.36 -28.46 -9.21
N GLY A 95 12.14 -27.41 -8.94
CA GLY A 95 13.46 -27.23 -9.54
C GLY A 95 14.61 -27.96 -8.85
N THR A 96 14.55 -28.11 -7.52
CA THR A 96 15.65 -28.69 -6.73
C THR A 96 15.36 -30.06 -6.15
N GLN A 97 14.09 -30.35 -5.84
CA GLN A 97 13.72 -31.62 -5.21
C GLN A 97 13.10 -32.63 -6.19
N GLY A 98 12.81 -32.20 -7.43
CA GLY A 98 12.20 -33.07 -8.45
C GLY A 98 10.82 -33.60 -8.05
N ILE A 99 10.14 -32.94 -7.09
CA ILE A 99 8.82 -33.35 -6.62
C ILE A 99 7.78 -32.75 -7.58
N LEU A 100 7.39 -33.55 -8.57
CA LEU A 100 6.26 -33.24 -9.44
C LEU A 100 4.95 -33.52 -8.68
N GLY A 101 4.52 -32.57 -7.84
CA GLY A 101 3.28 -32.71 -7.05
C GLY A 101 3.04 -31.66 -5.96
N GLY A 102 3.92 -30.67 -5.79
CA GLY A 102 3.72 -29.58 -4.85
C GLY A 102 2.56 -28.68 -5.26
N GLN A 103 1.49 -28.64 -4.46
CA GLN A 103 0.37 -27.74 -4.72
C GLN A 103 0.65 -26.34 -4.18
N ALA A 104 0.37 -25.33 -5.00
CA ALA A 104 0.27 -23.94 -4.54
C ALA A 104 -1.03 -23.81 -3.76
N ARG A 105 -0.93 -23.48 -2.46
CA ARG A 105 -2.08 -23.33 -1.57
C ARG A 105 -1.96 -21.99 -0.88
N VAL A 106 -2.58 -20.98 -1.48
CA VAL A 106 -2.62 -19.62 -0.94
C VAL A 106 -4.03 -19.38 -0.43
N ASP A 107 -4.18 -19.13 0.88
CA ASP A 107 -5.49 -18.89 1.48
C ASP A 107 -5.94 -17.44 1.21
N GLY A 108 -7.23 -17.26 0.89
CA GLY A 108 -7.83 -15.93 0.72
C GLY A 108 -7.54 -15.22 -0.61
N VAL A 109 -7.07 -15.92 -1.64
CA VAL A 109 -6.81 -15.32 -2.96
C VAL A 109 -8.07 -15.24 -3.84
N GLU A 110 -8.25 -14.10 -4.50
CA GLU A 110 -9.34 -13.83 -5.45
C GLU A 110 -8.81 -13.20 -6.76
N GLY A 111 -9.62 -13.21 -7.82
CA GLY A 111 -9.27 -12.63 -9.12
C GLY A 111 -8.05 -13.28 -9.78
N VAL A 112 -7.17 -12.47 -10.38
CA VAL A 112 -5.97 -12.93 -11.11
C VAL A 112 -5.09 -13.87 -10.27
N TRP A 113 -5.04 -13.67 -8.96
CA TRP A 113 -4.25 -14.49 -8.04
C TRP A 113 -4.79 -15.90 -7.88
N LYS A 114 -6.12 -16.06 -7.91
CA LYS A 114 -6.77 -17.37 -7.94
C LYS A 114 -6.47 -18.09 -9.25
N ASP A 115 -6.48 -17.37 -10.36
CA ASP A 115 -6.21 -17.94 -11.68
C ASP A 115 -4.77 -18.46 -11.78
N ILE A 116 -3.79 -17.70 -11.31
CA ILE A 116 -2.37 -18.13 -11.31
C ILE A 116 -2.16 -19.33 -10.38
N THR A 117 -2.72 -19.32 -9.18
CA THR A 117 -2.66 -20.46 -8.24
C THR A 117 -3.28 -21.72 -8.86
N THR A 118 -4.39 -21.56 -9.57
CA THR A 118 -5.06 -22.66 -10.27
C THR A 118 -4.20 -23.19 -11.41
N ASN A 119 -3.63 -22.32 -12.25
CA ASN A 119 -2.80 -22.72 -13.39
C ASN A 119 -1.54 -23.48 -12.96
N VAL A 120 -0.86 -23.02 -11.89
CA VAL A 120 0.29 -23.74 -11.31
C VAL A 120 -0.11 -25.14 -10.84
N ASN A 121 -1.30 -25.30 -10.25
CA ASN A 121 -1.80 -26.61 -9.84
C ASN A 121 -2.22 -27.51 -11.04
N VAL A 122 -2.68 -26.93 -12.14
CA VAL A 122 -3.02 -27.67 -13.37
C VAL A 122 -1.76 -28.23 -14.02
N ASP A 123 -0.74 -27.40 -14.24
CA ASP A 123 0.51 -27.82 -14.89
C ASP A 123 1.23 -28.93 -14.13
N THR A 124 1.05 -28.97 -12.81
CA THR A 124 1.70 -29.94 -11.92
C THR A 124 0.93 -31.24 -11.81
N SER A 125 -0.39 -31.20 -12.05
CA SER A 125 -1.22 -32.40 -12.20
C SER A 125 -1.03 -33.12 -13.55
N ALA A 126 -0.60 -32.40 -14.59
CA ALA A 126 -0.34 -32.93 -15.93
C ALA A 126 1.00 -33.65 -16.09
N ALA A 127 1.90 -33.55 -15.09
CA ALA A 127 3.20 -34.21 -15.08
C ALA A 127 3.17 -35.65 -14.50
N ARG A 128 1.98 -36.24 -14.34
CA ARG A 128 1.76 -37.64 -13.95
C ARG A 128 1.62 -38.57 -15.14
#